data_AF-G2QVI7-F1
#
_entry.id   AF-G2QVI7-F1
#
_cell.length_a   1.000
_cell.length_b   1.000
_cell.length_c   1.000
_cell.angle_alpha   90.00
_cell.angle_beta   90.00
_cell.angle_gamma   90.00
#
_symmetry.space_group_name_H-M   'P 1'
#
loop_
_entity.id
_entity.type
_entity.pdbx_description
1 polymer ?
#
loop_
_entity_poly.entity_id
_entity_poly.type
_entity_poly.pdbx_seq_one_letter_code
_entity_poly.pdbx_strand_id
1 'polypeptide(L)'
;MKLLTFLAVGAGFAASAPLISERQAGSACFIIGNQTLPQETADAVKQLQSTVTCDSSRTTISGVPDVSSGGVTFSSINFAAASSQTPLEFALSRFATPTPLRDADLATFQNQLNVYLATEAGIRSVGGGLAIKVPKFFLEFQVSRIQTAQGNPPAAAGLQVDHLLQKVLKNAAGESQRLLDQVSALAKVLA
;
A
#
# COMPACT_ATOMS: atom_id res chain seq x y z
N MET A 1 62.22 -21.28 43.92
CA MET A 1 61.86 -19.84 44.02
C MET A 1 60.72 -19.56 43.08
N LYS A 2 59.73 -18.81 43.56
CA LYS A 2 58.52 -18.34 42.87
C LYS A 2 58.84 -17.65 41.54
N LEU A 3 57.97 -17.81 40.53
CA LEU A 3 57.33 -16.68 39.85
C LEU A 3 56.03 -17.14 39.15
N LEU A 4 54.90 -16.52 39.55
CA LEU A 4 53.65 -16.48 38.79
C LEU A 4 53.87 -15.64 37.53
N THR A 5 53.13 -15.88 36.43
CA THR A 5 52.46 -14.82 35.64
C THR A 5 51.28 -15.39 34.83
N PHE A 6 50.24 -14.58 34.76
CA PHE A 6 48.85 -14.76 34.33
C PHE A 6 48.60 -14.44 32.82
N LEU A 7 47.33 -14.65 32.40
CA LEU A 7 46.56 -14.04 31.29
C LEU A 7 46.77 -14.61 29.86
N ALA A 8 45.77 -14.73 28.97
CA ALA A 8 44.41 -14.18 28.94
C ALA A 8 43.45 -15.06 28.10
N VAL A 9 42.21 -15.17 28.56
CA VAL A 9 41.07 -15.69 27.77
C VAL A 9 40.59 -14.57 26.85
N GLY A 10 40.74 -14.74 25.54
CA GLY A 10 40.20 -13.82 24.54
C GLY A 10 38.69 -14.03 24.38
N ALA A 11 37.89 -13.18 25.01
CA ALA A 11 36.47 -13.05 24.69
C ALA A 11 36.35 -12.31 23.36
N GLY A 12 36.05 -13.06 22.29
CA GLY A 12 35.68 -12.49 21.00
C GLY A 12 34.32 -11.82 21.11
N PHE A 13 34.30 -10.49 21.22
CA PHE A 13 33.09 -9.69 21.04
C PHE A 13 32.74 -9.72 19.54
N ALA A 14 31.76 -10.54 19.17
CA ALA A 14 31.08 -10.40 17.90
C ALA A 14 30.37 -9.04 17.90
N ALA A 15 30.95 -8.06 17.23
CA ALA A 15 30.29 -6.79 16.96
C ALA A 15 29.04 -7.09 16.12
N SER A 16 27.86 -7.11 16.75
CA SER A 16 26.60 -6.97 16.05
C SER A 16 26.59 -5.57 15.45
N ALA A 17 27.10 -5.44 14.23
CA ALA A 17 26.95 -4.21 13.47
C ALA A 17 25.45 -3.91 13.43
N PRO A 18 25.00 -2.72 13.84
CA PRO A 18 23.61 -2.35 13.64
C PRO A 18 23.35 -2.46 12.14
N LEU A 19 22.36 -3.25 11.74
CA LEU A 19 21.77 -3.13 10.42
C LEU A 19 21.32 -1.68 10.32
N ILE A 20 22.13 -0.86 9.67
CA ILE A 20 21.76 0.49 9.28
C ILE A 20 20.62 0.27 8.31
N SER A 21 19.39 0.26 8.85
CA SER A 21 18.16 0.36 8.08
C SER A 21 18.39 1.50 7.10
N GLU A 22 18.35 1.20 5.81
CA GLU A 22 18.61 2.14 4.71
C GLU A 22 17.92 3.47 5.04
N ARG A 23 18.66 4.43 5.60
CA ARG A 23 18.14 5.75 5.96
C ARG A 23 17.93 6.51 4.66
N GLN A 24 16.84 6.18 3.95
CA GLN A 24 16.09 6.95 2.95
C GLN A 24 16.90 7.91 2.05
N ALA A 25 18.14 7.59 1.70
CA ALA A 25 18.98 8.43 0.86
C ALA A 25 18.54 8.23 -0.61
N GLY A 26 17.82 9.21 -1.17
CA GLY A 26 17.18 9.13 -2.49
C GLY A 26 15.65 8.96 -2.45
N SER A 27 15.04 9.24 -1.28
CA SER A 27 13.61 9.08 -0.99
C SER A 27 12.70 9.47 -2.15
N ALA A 28 11.86 8.53 -2.61
CA ALA A 28 10.82 8.78 -3.59
C ALA A 28 10.04 10.07 -3.24
N CYS A 29 9.58 10.81 -4.25
CA CYS A 29 9.06 12.18 -4.07
C CYS A 29 7.88 12.30 -3.09
N PHE A 30 7.23 11.19 -2.76
CA PHE A 30 6.09 11.09 -1.85
C PHE A 30 6.47 10.73 -0.41
N ILE A 31 7.75 10.43 -0.13
CA ILE A 31 8.27 10.22 1.22
C ILE A 31 8.71 11.57 1.78
N ILE A 32 7.97 12.06 2.78
CA ILE A 32 8.12 13.42 3.31
C ILE A 32 8.51 13.47 4.80
N GLY A 33 8.53 12.33 5.48
CA GLY A 33 8.95 12.22 6.87
C GLY A 33 10.04 11.18 7.09
N ASN A 34 10.35 10.94 8.36
CA ASN A 34 11.49 10.13 8.81
C ASN A 34 11.09 8.86 9.59
N GLN A 35 9.81 8.52 9.65
CA GLN A 35 9.35 7.31 10.32
C GLN A 35 9.79 6.07 9.53
N THR A 36 10.25 5.05 10.25
CA THR A 36 10.59 3.75 9.65
C THR A 36 9.34 3.11 9.04
N LEU A 37 9.41 2.80 7.74
CA LEU A 37 8.33 2.14 7.03
C LEU A 37 8.31 0.63 7.32
N PRO A 38 7.14 0.00 7.46
CA PRO A 38 7.02 -1.45 7.39
C PRO A 38 7.61 -2.00 6.09
N GLN A 39 8.17 -3.22 6.12
CA GLN A 39 8.87 -3.80 4.97
C GLN A 39 7.98 -3.81 3.72
N GLU A 40 6.70 -4.17 3.84
CA GLU A 40 5.78 -4.20 2.71
C GLU A 40 5.57 -2.83 2.07
N THR A 41 5.64 -1.76 2.88
CA THR A 41 5.52 -0.38 2.39
C THR A 41 6.84 0.07 1.76
N ALA A 42 7.98 -0.29 2.35
CA ALA A 42 9.29 0.02 1.78
C ALA A 42 9.51 -0.66 0.42
N ASP A 43 9.06 -1.90 0.25
CA ASP A 43 9.11 -2.61 -1.02
C ASP A 43 8.23 -1.94 -2.08
N ALA A 44 7.03 -1.49 -1.70
CA ALA A 44 6.17 -0.70 -2.60
C ALA A 44 6.85 0.63 -3.02
N VAL A 45 7.54 1.32 -2.11
CA VAL A 45 8.33 2.53 -2.45
C VAL A 45 9.36 2.22 -3.52
N LYS A 46 10.14 1.14 -3.35
CA LYS A 46 11.18 0.72 -4.31
C LYS A 46 10.60 0.44 -5.69
N GLN A 47 9.42 -0.16 -5.75
CA GLN A 47 8.71 -0.47 -7.01
C GLN A 47 8.13 0.77 -7.69
N LEU A 48 7.71 1.78 -6.91
CA LEU A 48 6.94 2.92 -7.41
C LEU A 48 7.80 4.16 -7.71
N GLN A 49 8.99 4.28 -7.13
CA GLN A 49 9.78 5.51 -7.18
C GLN A 49 10.12 6.02 -8.59
N SER A 50 10.18 5.13 -9.60
CA SER A 50 10.44 5.51 -11.00
C SER A 50 9.17 5.78 -11.81
N THR A 51 8.00 5.38 -11.30
CA THR A 51 6.72 5.37 -12.01
C THR A 51 5.76 6.43 -11.48
N VAL A 52 5.96 6.87 -10.24
CA VAL A 52 5.15 7.88 -9.57
C VAL A 52 5.89 9.21 -9.58
N THR A 53 5.22 10.25 -10.06
CA THR A 53 5.67 11.63 -9.97
C THR A 53 4.88 12.37 -8.89
N CYS A 54 5.41 13.49 -8.41
CA CYS A 54 4.75 14.32 -7.39
C CYS A 54 4.62 15.76 -7.84
N ASP A 55 3.47 16.36 -7.57
CA ASP A 55 3.27 17.80 -7.62
C ASP A 55 3.37 18.35 -6.19
N SER A 56 4.53 18.92 -5.85
CA SER A 56 4.79 19.49 -4.52
C SER A 56 4.10 20.83 -4.27
N SER A 57 3.47 21.44 -5.28
CA SER A 57 2.66 22.66 -5.10
C SER A 57 1.31 22.38 -4.44
N ARG A 58 0.88 21.11 -4.42
CA ARG A 58 -0.38 20.65 -3.84
C ARG A 58 -0.12 19.52 -2.86
N THR A 59 -0.80 19.56 -1.72
CA THR A 59 -0.74 18.48 -0.73
C THR A 59 -2.11 17.84 -0.55
N THR A 60 -2.10 16.58 -0.13
CA THR A 60 -3.30 15.77 0.08
C THR A 60 -3.42 15.40 1.56
N ILE A 61 -3.46 14.11 1.89
CA ILE A 61 -3.60 13.62 3.26
C ILE A 61 -2.24 13.72 3.96
N SER A 62 -2.22 14.19 5.21
CA SER A 62 -1.00 14.25 6.05
C SER A 62 0.18 15.02 5.41
N GLY A 63 -0.11 16.02 4.57
CA GLY A 63 0.92 16.83 3.92
C GLY A 63 1.64 16.15 2.75
N VAL A 64 1.22 14.93 2.37
CA VAL A 64 1.81 14.20 1.24
C VAL A 64 1.54 14.95 -0.06
N PRO A 65 2.55 15.18 -0.93
CA PRO A 65 2.38 15.78 -2.24
C PRO A 65 1.30 15.06 -3.05
N ASP A 66 0.65 15.77 -3.97
CA ASP A 66 -0.26 15.11 -4.91
C ASP A 66 0.53 14.23 -5.87
N VAL A 67 0.39 12.91 -5.72
CA VAL A 67 1.12 11.92 -6.51
C VAL A 67 0.37 11.58 -7.80
N SER A 68 1.09 11.24 -8.85
CA SER A 68 0.52 10.81 -10.13
C SER A 68 1.18 9.57 -10.69
N SER A 69 0.39 8.71 -11.34
CA SER A 69 0.83 7.53 -12.08
C SER A 69 -0.07 7.35 -13.29
N GLY A 70 0.50 7.24 -14.50
CA GLY A 70 -0.26 6.98 -15.73
C GLY A 70 -1.43 7.94 -15.99
N GLY A 71 -1.29 9.22 -15.64
CA GLY A 71 -2.34 10.24 -15.80
C GLY A 71 -3.38 10.30 -14.68
N VAL A 72 -3.36 9.38 -13.73
CA VAL A 72 -4.20 9.42 -12.52
C VAL A 72 -3.46 10.21 -11.44
N THR A 73 -4.14 11.15 -10.77
CA THR A 73 -3.61 11.81 -9.56
C THR A 73 -4.35 11.32 -8.32
N PHE A 74 -3.70 11.28 -7.16
CA PHE A 74 -4.38 10.93 -5.91
C PHE A 74 -5.54 11.90 -5.62
N SER A 75 -5.33 13.21 -5.81
CA SER A 75 -6.38 14.22 -5.64
C SER A 75 -7.66 13.93 -6.45
N SER A 76 -7.55 13.35 -7.65
CA SER A 76 -8.71 12.99 -8.50
C SER A 76 -9.50 11.77 -8.01
N ILE A 77 -8.95 11.03 -7.05
CA ILE A 77 -9.53 9.83 -6.43
C ILE A 77 -9.38 9.87 -4.91
N ASN A 78 -9.34 11.05 -4.30
CA ASN A 78 -9.12 11.20 -2.87
C ASN A 78 -10.40 10.92 -2.07
N PHE A 79 -10.47 9.73 -1.46
CA PHE A 79 -11.59 9.35 -0.59
C PHE A 79 -11.84 10.33 0.57
N ALA A 80 -10.80 10.99 1.08
CA ALA A 80 -10.95 11.95 2.19
C ALA A 80 -11.61 13.27 1.77
N ALA A 81 -11.70 13.55 0.47
CA ALA A 81 -12.45 14.70 -0.05
C ALA A 81 -13.94 14.38 -0.25
N ALA A 82 -14.35 13.11 -0.22
CA ALA A 82 -15.74 12.69 -0.40
C ALA A 82 -16.50 12.76 0.94
N SER A 83 -16.97 13.96 1.31
CA SER A 83 -17.55 14.24 2.63
C SER A 83 -18.85 13.48 2.97
N SER A 84 -19.49 12.84 2.00
CA SER A 84 -20.76 12.12 2.18
C SER A 84 -20.62 10.60 2.14
N GLN A 85 -19.40 10.06 1.96
CA GLN A 85 -19.17 8.63 1.80
C GLN A 85 -18.18 8.14 2.84
N THR A 86 -18.39 6.93 3.32
CA THR A 86 -17.36 6.22 4.07
C THR A 86 -16.23 5.76 3.13
N PRO A 87 -15.03 5.43 3.65
CA PRO A 87 -13.94 4.96 2.80
C PRO A 87 -14.30 3.72 1.95
N LEU A 88 -15.14 2.82 2.47
CA LEU A 88 -15.59 1.66 1.69
C LEU A 88 -16.65 2.04 0.64
N GLU A 89 -17.61 2.89 0.99
CA GLU A 89 -18.64 3.36 0.04
C GLU A 89 -18.01 4.14 -1.13
N PHE A 90 -17.02 4.98 -0.83
CA PHE A 90 -16.21 5.63 -1.84
C PHE A 90 -15.51 4.60 -2.74
N ALA A 91 -14.87 3.59 -2.17
CA ALA A 91 -14.13 2.59 -2.95
C ALA A 91 -15.04 1.77 -3.87
N LEU A 92 -16.20 1.34 -3.37
CA LEU A 92 -17.22 0.60 -4.14
C LEU A 92 -17.76 1.41 -5.32
N SER A 93 -17.98 2.71 -5.14
CA SER A 93 -18.49 3.58 -6.20
C SER A 93 -17.40 4.03 -7.18
N ARG A 94 -16.22 4.40 -6.69
CA ARG A 94 -15.14 4.96 -7.50
C ARG A 94 -14.38 3.92 -8.31
N PHE A 95 -14.20 2.72 -7.76
CA PHE A 95 -13.40 1.65 -8.37
C PHE A 95 -14.30 0.48 -8.83
N ALA A 96 -15.49 0.82 -9.32
CA ALA A 96 -16.40 -0.15 -9.94
C ALA A 96 -15.78 -0.73 -11.22
N THR A 97 -15.99 -2.02 -11.43
CA THR A 97 -15.48 -2.76 -12.61
C THR A 97 -16.59 -2.96 -13.63
N PRO A 98 -16.27 -3.01 -14.94
CA PRO A 98 -17.25 -3.30 -15.98
C PRO A 98 -17.74 -4.76 -15.90
N THR A 99 -18.79 -5.05 -16.66
CA THR A 99 -19.28 -6.42 -16.92
C THR A 99 -19.28 -6.65 -18.44
N PRO A 100 -18.55 -7.66 -18.96
CA PRO A 100 -17.80 -8.68 -18.23
C PRO A 100 -16.50 -8.15 -17.60
N LEU A 101 -16.07 -8.74 -16.48
CA LEU A 101 -14.92 -8.26 -15.70
C LEU A 101 -13.60 -8.30 -16.49
N ARG A 102 -13.46 -9.26 -17.41
CA ARG A 102 -12.26 -9.42 -18.25
C ARG A 102 -11.96 -8.19 -19.12
N ASP A 103 -12.97 -7.37 -19.40
CA ASP A 103 -12.85 -6.14 -20.21
C ASP A 103 -12.37 -4.93 -19.38
N ALA A 104 -12.14 -5.10 -18.08
CA ALA A 104 -11.61 -4.04 -17.24
C ALA A 104 -10.19 -3.64 -17.69
N ASP A 105 -9.94 -2.33 -17.71
CA ASP A 105 -8.62 -1.79 -17.99
C ASP A 105 -7.70 -1.96 -16.77
N LEU A 106 -6.94 -3.06 -16.77
CA LEU A 106 -5.99 -3.39 -15.71
C LEU A 106 -4.95 -2.28 -15.48
N ALA A 107 -4.51 -1.59 -16.53
CA ALA A 107 -3.51 -0.53 -16.40
C ALA A 107 -4.08 0.66 -15.62
N THR A 108 -5.33 1.04 -15.90
CA THR A 108 -6.03 2.08 -15.13
C THR A 108 -6.14 1.71 -13.64
N PHE A 109 -6.56 0.49 -13.31
CA PHE A 109 -6.65 0.03 -11.92
C PHE A 109 -5.28 -0.04 -11.23
N GLN A 110 -4.24 -0.45 -11.95
CA GLN A 110 -2.87 -0.46 -11.42
C GLN A 110 -2.36 0.97 -11.14
N ASN A 111 -2.62 1.92 -12.03
CA ASN A 111 -2.24 3.32 -11.84
C ASN A 111 -2.98 3.96 -10.64
N GLN A 112 -4.26 3.64 -10.47
CA GLN A 112 -5.03 4.02 -9.28
C GLN A 112 -4.43 3.40 -8.01
N LEU A 113 -4.06 2.12 -8.04
CA LEU A 113 -3.42 1.46 -6.91
C LEU A 113 -2.04 2.08 -6.59
N ASN A 114 -1.24 2.42 -7.61
CA ASN A 114 0.07 3.04 -7.45
C ASN A 114 0.00 4.35 -6.67
N VAL A 115 -0.95 5.23 -7.01
CA VAL A 115 -1.10 6.51 -6.28
C VAL A 115 -1.56 6.30 -4.84
N TYR A 116 -2.36 5.26 -4.56
CA TYR A 116 -2.76 4.90 -3.19
C TYR A 116 -1.60 4.33 -2.36
N LEU A 117 -0.78 3.45 -2.95
CA LEU A 117 0.41 2.89 -2.30
C LEU A 117 1.45 3.98 -2.01
N ALA A 118 1.73 4.85 -2.98
CA ALA A 118 2.63 5.98 -2.80
C ALA A 118 2.14 6.93 -1.70
N THR A 119 0.84 7.24 -1.70
CA THR A 119 0.24 8.11 -0.67
C THR A 119 0.28 7.45 0.71
N GLU A 120 -0.01 6.15 0.83
CA GLU A 120 0.12 5.43 2.10
C GLU A 120 1.56 5.48 2.64
N ALA A 121 2.55 5.28 1.77
CA ALA A 121 3.96 5.36 2.16
C ALA A 121 4.33 6.77 2.67
N GLY A 122 3.82 7.82 2.01
CA GLY A 122 3.97 9.20 2.46
C GLY A 122 3.34 9.45 3.82
N ILE A 123 2.07 9.03 4.01
CA ILE A 123 1.34 9.14 5.28
C ILE A 123 2.13 8.44 6.40
N ARG A 124 2.60 7.21 6.15
CA ARG A 124 3.38 6.43 7.12
C ARG A 124 4.71 7.09 7.46
N SER A 125 5.37 7.70 6.49
CA SER A 125 6.66 8.38 6.72
C SER A 125 6.56 9.53 7.74
N VAL A 126 5.37 10.10 7.95
CA VAL A 126 5.10 11.14 8.95
C VAL A 126 4.27 10.65 10.15
N GLY A 127 3.99 9.34 10.23
CA GLY A 127 3.19 8.77 11.32
C GLY A 127 1.69 9.15 11.24
N GLY A 128 1.18 9.44 10.05
CA GLY A 128 -0.21 9.84 9.83
C GLY A 128 -1.24 8.69 9.94
N GLY A 129 -2.51 9.07 9.98
CA GLY A 129 -3.65 8.14 10.12
C GLY A 129 -3.87 7.25 8.89
N LEU A 130 -4.18 5.97 9.12
CA LEU A 130 -4.21 4.94 8.07
C LEU A 130 -5.62 4.61 7.52
N ALA A 131 -6.54 5.58 7.49
CA ALA A 131 -7.86 5.39 6.90
C ALA A 131 -7.80 5.01 5.41
N ILE A 132 -6.72 5.39 4.72
CA ILE A 132 -6.41 5.04 3.33
C ILE A 132 -6.39 3.52 3.06
N LYS A 133 -6.19 2.70 4.10
CA LYS A 133 -6.07 1.24 3.96
C LYS A 133 -7.30 0.59 3.35
N VAL A 134 -8.51 1.06 3.65
CA VAL A 134 -9.75 0.46 3.11
C VAL A 134 -9.81 0.59 1.58
N PRO A 135 -9.82 1.81 1.00
CA PRO A 135 -9.81 1.97 -0.45
C PRO A 135 -8.58 1.36 -1.12
N LYS A 136 -7.41 1.37 -0.47
CA LYS A 136 -6.22 0.70 -0.99
C LYS A 136 -6.40 -0.82 -1.10
N PHE A 137 -6.81 -1.50 -0.03
CA PHE A 137 -7.05 -2.95 -0.08
C PHE A 137 -8.18 -3.29 -1.05
N PHE A 138 -9.17 -2.42 -1.22
CA PHE A 138 -10.22 -2.60 -2.22
C PHE A 138 -9.65 -2.53 -3.65
N LEU A 139 -8.74 -1.59 -3.93
CA LEU A 139 -8.04 -1.53 -5.21
C LEU A 139 -7.15 -2.75 -5.45
N GLU A 140 -6.36 -3.18 -4.46
CA GLU A 140 -5.58 -4.43 -4.55
C GLU A 140 -6.51 -5.61 -4.89
N PHE A 141 -7.64 -5.72 -4.20
CA PHE A 141 -8.67 -6.74 -4.45
C PHE A 141 -9.22 -6.68 -5.88
N GLN A 142 -9.56 -5.48 -6.39
CA GLN A 142 -10.04 -5.32 -7.76
C GLN A 142 -8.97 -5.71 -8.79
N VAL A 143 -7.73 -5.27 -8.61
CA VAL A 143 -6.60 -5.64 -9.48
C VAL A 143 -6.45 -7.16 -9.55
N SER A 144 -6.49 -7.84 -8.40
CA SER A 144 -6.40 -9.31 -8.34
C SER A 144 -7.57 -10.00 -9.05
N ARG A 145 -8.80 -9.50 -8.87
CA ARG A 145 -9.99 -10.00 -9.58
C ARG A 145 -9.86 -9.83 -11.10
N ILE A 146 -9.42 -8.66 -11.56
CA ILE A 146 -9.23 -8.36 -12.99
C ILE A 146 -8.16 -9.28 -13.58
N GLN A 147 -7.00 -9.38 -12.93
CA GLN A 147 -5.92 -10.28 -13.33
C GLN A 147 -6.39 -11.72 -13.44
N THR A 148 -7.18 -12.19 -12.47
CA THR A 148 -7.77 -13.53 -12.49
C THR A 148 -8.72 -13.71 -13.68
N ALA A 149 -9.63 -12.75 -13.92
CA ALA A 149 -10.58 -12.79 -15.03
C ALA A 149 -9.93 -12.70 -16.42
N GLN A 150 -8.75 -12.07 -16.49
CA GLN A 150 -7.92 -11.99 -17.69
C GLN A 150 -6.97 -13.19 -17.86
N GLY A 151 -7.08 -14.22 -17.00
CA GLY A 151 -6.30 -15.46 -17.10
C GLY A 151 -4.89 -15.39 -16.51
N ASN A 152 -4.57 -14.33 -15.75
CA ASN A 152 -3.25 -14.09 -15.16
C ASN A 152 -3.31 -13.93 -13.63
N PRO A 153 -3.88 -14.89 -12.87
CA PRO A 153 -4.04 -14.74 -11.42
C PRO A 153 -2.69 -14.57 -10.69
N PRO A 154 -2.61 -13.76 -9.62
CA PRO A 154 -1.39 -13.59 -8.84
C PRO A 154 -0.90 -14.89 -8.18
N ALA A 155 0.40 -15.16 -8.28
CA ALA A 155 1.03 -16.33 -7.64
C ALA A 155 1.25 -16.13 -6.13
N ALA A 156 1.53 -14.90 -5.69
CA ALA A 156 1.76 -14.60 -4.28
C ALA A 156 0.46 -14.68 -3.48
N ALA A 157 0.43 -15.49 -2.42
CA ALA A 157 -0.77 -15.71 -1.60
C ALA A 157 -1.35 -14.40 -1.03
N GLY A 158 -0.49 -13.44 -0.66
CA GLY A 158 -0.92 -12.13 -0.18
C GLY A 158 -1.63 -11.25 -1.21
N LEU A 159 -1.59 -11.62 -2.49
CA LEU A 159 -2.21 -10.92 -3.61
C LEU A 159 -3.40 -11.68 -4.21
N GLN A 160 -3.76 -12.84 -3.66
CA GLN A 160 -4.92 -13.60 -4.14
C GLN A 160 -6.23 -12.95 -3.69
N VAL A 161 -7.28 -13.12 -4.51
CA VAL A 161 -8.61 -12.51 -4.31
C VAL A 161 -9.15 -12.75 -2.90
N ASP A 162 -9.10 -13.98 -2.39
CA ASP A 162 -9.63 -14.32 -1.07
C ASP A 162 -8.85 -13.66 0.07
N HIS A 163 -7.52 -13.60 -0.04
CA HIS A 163 -6.69 -12.90 0.96
C HIS A 163 -7.05 -11.42 0.98
N LEU A 164 -7.14 -10.78 -0.19
CA LEU A 164 -7.42 -9.37 -0.30
C LEU A 164 -8.86 -9.04 0.11
N LEU A 165 -9.84 -9.91 -0.16
CA LEU A 165 -11.20 -9.81 0.39
C LEU A 165 -11.15 -9.73 1.92
N GLN A 166 -10.46 -10.66 2.57
CA GLN A 166 -10.32 -10.65 4.03
C GLN A 166 -9.66 -9.37 4.54
N LYS A 167 -8.68 -8.83 3.80
CA LYS A 167 -8.05 -7.54 4.13
C LYS A 167 -9.04 -6.39 4.03
N VAL A 168 -9.88 -6.34 3.00
CA VAL A 168 -10.94 -5.33 2.88
C VAL A 168 -11.90 -5.44 4.07
N LEU A 169 -12.50 -6.62 4.28
CA LEU A 169 -13.49 -6.84 5.34
C LEU A 169 -12.93 -6.51 6.74
N LYS A 170 -11.67 -6.90 7.02
CA LYS A 170 -11.01 -6.61 8.30
C LYS A 170 -10.82 -5.11 8.54
N ASN A 171 -10.40 -4.35 7.52
CA ASN A 171 -10.15 -2.92 7.69
C ASN A 171 -11.45 -2.09 7.60
N ALA A 172 -12.51 -2.66 7.02
CA ALA A 172 -13.82 -2.07 6.89
C ALA A 172 -14.82 -2.55 7.95
N ALA A 173 -14.38 -3.19 9.03
CA ALA A 173 -15.27 -3.86 9.99
C ALA A 173 -16.30 -2.94 10.69
N GLY A 174 -16.10 -1.61 10.66
CA GLY A 174 -17.06 -0.62 11.17
C GLY A 174 -18.10 -0.14 10.15
N GLU A 175 -18.02 -0.61 8.90
CA GLU A 175 -18.95 -0.26 7.82
C GLU A 175 -20.27 -1.02 7.95
N SER A 176 -21.29 -0.54 7.24
CA SER A 176 -22.58 -1.24 7.22
C SER A 176 -22.47 -2.64 6.59
N GLN A 177 -23.21 -3.60 7.13
CA GLN A 177 -23.23 -4.97 6.61
C GLN A 177 -23.55 -5.03 5.12
N ARG A 178 -24.45 -4.15 4.63
CA ARG A 178 -24.78 -4.03 3.21
C ARG A 178 -23.55 -3.77 2.34
N LEU A 179 -22.64 -2.90 2.76
CA LEU A 179 -21.41 -2.62 2.00
C LEU A 179 -20.45 -3.82 2.05
N LEU A 180 -20.33 -4.47 3.21
CA LEU A 180 -19.50 -5.68 3.35
C LEU A 180 -20.01 -6.85 2.47
N ASP A 181 -21.33 -6.99 2.37
CA ASP A 181 -21.97 -7.98 1.51
C ASP A 181 -21.72 -7.68 0.02
N GLN A 182 -21.72 -6.41 -0.37
CA GLN A 182 -21.37 -6.00 -1.74
C GLN A 182 -19.92 -6.39 -2.08
N VAL A 183 -18.95 -6.16 -1.19
CA VAL A 183 -17.56 -6.60 -1.40
C VAL A 183 -17.48 -8.13 -1.53
N SER A 184 -18.17 -8.85 -0.65
CA SER A 184 -18.20 -10.32 -0.65
C SER A 184 -18.84 -10.88 -1.92
N ALA A 185 -19.84 -10.20 -2.49
CA ALA A 185 -20.45 -10.58 -3.75
C ALA A 185 -19.48 -10.40 -4.92
N LEU A 186 -18.68 -9.33 -4.94
CA LEU A 186 -17.69 -9.10 -5.99
C LEU A 186 -16.66 -10.23 -6.08
N ALA A 187 -16.25 -10.83 -4.96
CA ALA A 187 -15.28 -11.92 -4.95
C ALA A 187 -15.76 -13.17 -5.73
N LYS A 188 -17.08 -13.32 -5.92
CA LYS A 188 -17.69 -14.43 -6.66
C LYS A 188 -17.77 -14.18 -8.17
N VAL A 189 -17.50 -12.95 -8.61
CA VAL A 189 -17.53 -12.57 -10.03
C VAL A 189 -16.07 -12.50 -10.52
N LEU A 190 -15.62 -13.57 -11.16
CA LEU A 190 -14.24 -13.74 -11.66
C LEU A 190 -14.17 -14.10 -13.15
N ALA A 191 -15.29 -14.15 -13.88
CA ALA A 191 -15.38 -14.58 -15.27
C ALA A 191 -16.30 -13.66 -16.10
#